data_AF-A0A1V2Q4T0-F1
#
_entry.id   AF-A0A1V2Q4T0-F1
#
_cell.length_a   1.000
_cell.length_b   1.000
_cell.length_c   1.000
_cell.angle_alpha   90.00
_cell.angle_beta   90.00
_cell.angle_gamma   90.00
#
_symmetry.space_group_name_H-M   'P 1'
#
loop_
_entity.id
_entity.type
_entity.pdbx_description
1 polymer ?
#
loop_
_entity_poly.entity_id
_entity_poly.type
_entity_poly.pdbx_seq_one_letter_code
_entity_poly.pdbx_strand_id
1 'polypeptide(L)'
;MRDHSTTVDSWLGLAHADLTEHVRKAVRGGSATPDLWSEVATHPVLAARVRGILSALQSQMADHRDHAMWTAWTNRARKALDAPQPAPVEKPKPAAPAPAQELPAFSVATATAAPPPKQAHVVPPVTFQAAGQVPSTTAK
;
A
#
# COMPACT_ATOMS: atom_id res chain seq x y z
N MET A 1 -21.86 -15.45 23.49
CA MET A 1 -21.18 -15.36 22.17
C MET A 1 -20.13 -14.24 22.22
N ARG A 2 -19.30 -14.05 21.19
CA ARG A 2 -18.40 -12.87 21.10
C ARG A 2 -19.06 -11.79 20.27
N ASP A 3 -19.08 -10.56 20.78
CA ASP A 3 -19.82 -9.42 20.22
C ASP A 3 -19.02 -8.68 19.13
N HIS A 4 -18.40 -9.45 18.22
CA HIS A 4 -17.49 -8.90 17.20
C HIS A 4 -18.23 -8.03 16.18
N SER A 5 -19.43 -8.41 15.74
CA SER A 5 -20.26 -7.63 14.82
C SER A 5 -20.64 -6.26 15.41
N THR A 6 -21.05 -6.20 16.68
CA THR A 6 -21.34 -4.94 17.41
C THR A 6 -20.09 -4.07 17.60
N THR A 7 -18.92 -4.69 17.77
CA THR A 7 -17.63 -3.98 17.80
C THR A 7 -17.35 -3.31 16.45
N VAL A 8 -17.62 -4.02 15.34
CA VAL A 8 -17.44 -3.52 13.97
C VAL A 8 -18.46 -2.43 13.62
N ASP A 9 -19.70 -2.56 14.05
CA ASP A 9 -20.74 -1.52 13.90
C ASP A 9 -20.34 -0.23 14.64
N SER A 10 -19.88 -0.36 15.89
CA SER A 10 -19.31 0.76 16.65
C SER A 10 -18.15 1.42 15.87
N TRP A 11 -17.23 0.63 15.31
CA TRP A 11 -16.08 1.13 14.53
C TRP A 11 -16.47 1.81 13.21
N LEU A 12 -17.64 1.50 12.63
CA LEU A 12 -18.18 2.22 11.46
C LEU A 12 -18.66 3.63 11.83
N GLY A 13 -19.26 3.78 13.02
CA GLY A 13 -19.72 5.06 13.56
C GLY A 13 -18.62 5.99 14.12
N LEU A 14 -17.45 5.45 14.47
CA LEU A 14 -16.36 6.21 15.08
C LEU A 14 -15.68 7.21 14.12
N ALA A 15 -15.31 8.37 14.67
CA ALA A 15 -14.46 9.35 14.01
C ALA A 15 -13.03 8.82 13.79
N HIS A 16 -12.35 9.28 12.72
CA HIS A 16 -11.08 8.72 12.27
C HIS A 16 -9.96 8.73 13.34
N ALA A 17 -9.91 9.76 14.19
CA ALA A 17 -8.94 9.85 15.29
C ALA A 17 -9.20 8.79 16.39
N ASP A 18 -10.47 8.56 16.74
CA ASP A 18 -10.84 7.59 17.76
C ASP A 18 -10.70 6.14 17.25
N LEU A 19 -11.09 5.90 15.99
CA LEU A 19 -10.80 4.65 15.28
C LEU A 19 -9.28 4.37 15.21
N THR A 20 -8.45 5.41 15.11
CA THR A 20 -6.99 5.26 15.15
C THR A 20 -6.50 4.77 16.52
N GLU A 21 -7.03 5.30 17.62
CA GLU A 21 -6.71 4.80 18.97
C GLU A 21 -7.22 3.37 19.22
N HIS A 22 -8.42 3.05 18.73
CA HIS A 22 -8.97 1.69 18.83
C HIS A 22 -8.16 0.67 18.01
N VAL A 23 -7.78 0.99 16.77
CA VAL A 23 -6.89 0.15 15.96
C VAL A 23 -5.49 0.05 16.60
N ARG A 24 -4.94 1.14 17.13
CA ARG A 24 -3.65 1.15 17.85
C ARG A 24 -3.67 0.22 19.06
N LYS A 25 -4.74 0.22 19.86
CA LYS A 25 -4.93 -0.72 20.99
C LYS A 25 -5.14 -2.16 20.52
N ALA A 26 -5.92 -2.38 19.47
CA ALA A 26 -6.21 -3.71 18.90
C ALA A 26 -4.95 -4.42 18.37
N VAL A 27 -4.04 -3.67 17.74
CA VAL A 27 -2.76 -4.16 17.21
C VAL A 27 -1.73 -4.40 18.33
N ARG A 28 -1.64 -3.49 19.30
CA ARG A 28 -0.65 -3.55 20.39
C ARG A 28 -0.89 -4.78 21.26
N GLY A 29 0.14 -5.62 21.41
CA GLY A 29 0.07 -6.86 22.20
C GLY A 29 -0.82 -7.96 21.60
N GLY A 30 -1.38 -7.78 20.40
CA GLY A 30 -2.20 -8.80 19.74
C GLY A 30 -3.57 -9.05 20.38
N SER A 31 -4.15 -8.04 21.06
CA SER A 31 -5.44 -8.18 21.76
C SER A 31 -6.62 -8.43 20.80
N ALA A 32 -6.51 -8.05 19.53
CA ALA A 32 -7.50 -8.40 18.52
C ALA A 32 -7.34 -9.85 18.05
N THR A 33 -8.39 -10.64 18.27
CA THR A 33 -8.54 -11.99 17.70
C THR A 33 -8.52 -11.96 16.17
N PRO A 34 -8.10 -13.05 15.50
CA PRO A 34 -8.24 -13.15 14.04
C PRO A 34 -9.71 -13.01 13.60
N ASP A 35 -10.64 -13.52 14.41
CA ASP A 35 -12.10 -13.32 14.32
C ASP A 35 -12.49 -11.85 14.03
N LEU A 36 -11.98 -10.90 14.83
CA LEU A 36 -12.31 -9.48 14.70
C LEU A 36 -11.78 -8.90 13.37
N TRP A 37 -10.58 -9.31 12.94
CA TRP A 37 -10.03 -8.86 11.67
C TRP A 37 -10.76 -9.43 10.46
N SER A 38 -11.25 -10.67 10.54
CA SER A 38 -12.15 -11.26 9.54
C SER A 38 -13.47 -10.50 9.43
N GLU A 39 -14.08 -10.15 10.57
CA GLU A 39 -15.32 -9.37 10.59
C GLU A 39 -15.11 -7.96 10.01
N VAL A 40 -14.00 -7.29 10.36
CA VAL A 40 -13.62 -5.99 9.75
C VAL A 40 -13.39 -6.13 8.24
N ALA A 41 -12.84 -7.26 7.76
CA ALA A 41 -12.62 -7.50 6.34
C ALA A 41 -13.93 -7.61 5.54
N THR A 42 -15.02 -8.11 6.14
CA THR A 42 -16.37 -8.15 5.55
C THR A 42 -16.91 -6.77 5.17
N HIS A 43 -16.42 -5.69 5.81
CA HIS A 43 -16.83 -4.33 5.55
C HIS A 43 -15.75 -3.57 4.76
N PRO A 44 -15.76 -3.55 3.41
CA PRO A 44 -14.65 -3.03 2.60
C PRO A 44 -14.29 -1.57 2.87
N VAL A 45 -15.28 -0.73 3.23
CA VAL A 45 -15.06 0.67 3.65
C VAL A 45 -14.28 0.76 4.96
N LEU A 46 -14.58 -0.09 5.94
CA LEU A 46 -13.86 -0.14 7.21
C LEU A 46 -12.48 -0.76 7.01
N ALA A 47 -12.37 -1.86 6.28
CA ALA A 47 -11.10 -2.48 5.92
C ALA A 47 -10.16 -1.50 5.20
N ALA A 48 -10.66 -0.67 4.28
CA ALA A 48 -9.88 0.38 3.62
C ALA A 48 -9.40 1.47 4.61
N ARG A 49 -10.30 1.99 5.47
CA ARG A 49 -9.94 2.95 6.53
C ARG A 49 -8.86 2.40 7.46
N VAL A 50 -9.05 1.15 7.93
CA VAL A 50 -8.12 0.45 8.83
C VAL A 50 -6.77 0.19 8.14
N ARG A 51 -6.73 -0.23 6.87
CA ARG A 51 -5.48 -0.37 6.09
C ARG A 51 -4.72 0.97 5.97
N GLY A 52 -5.43 2.08 5.82
CA GLY A 52 -4.85 3.44 5.85
C GLY A 52 -4.27 3.79 7.22
N ILE A 53 -5.04 3.60 8.29
CA ILE A 53 -4.61 3.82 9.69
C ILE A 53 -3.38 2.98 10.03
N LEU A 54 -3.35 1.70 9.66
CA LEU A 54 -2.20 0.82 9.88
C LEU A 54 -0.94 1.32 9.18
N SER A 55 -1.05 1.86 7.97
CA SER A 55 0.10 2.44 7.25
C SER A 55 0.57 3.75 7.92
N ALA A 56 -0.35 4.63 8.31
CA ALA A 56 -0.01 5.87 9.04
C ALA A 56 0.60 5.59 10.42
N LEU A 57 0.14 4.53 11.11
CA LEU A 57 0.67 4.08 12.39
C LEU A 57 2.07 3.46 12.23
N GLN A 58 2.32 2.70 11.16
CA GLN A 58 3.64 2.19 10.84
C GLN A 58 4.66 3.32 10.62
N SER A 59 4.30 4.37 9.88
CA SER A 59 5.16 5.55 9.71
C SER A 59 5.43 6.30 11.02
N GLN A 60 4.42 6.45 11.90
CA GLN A 60 4.60 7.05 13.23
C GLN A 60 5.52 6.23 14.14
N MET A 61 5.51 4.89 14.01
CA MET A 61 6.30 3.98 14.84
C MET A 61 7.69 3.68 14.26
N ALA A 62 8.07 4.29 13.13
CA ALA A 62 9.37 4.07 12.47
C ALA A 62 10.57 4.46 13.34
N ASP A 63 10.41 5.52 14.15
CA ASP A 63 11.42 6.05 15.09
C ASP A 63 11.30 5.43 16.51
N HIS A 64 10.25 4.63 16.77
CA HIS A 64 10.03 4.04 18.10
C HIS A 64 11.02 2.91 18.38
N ARG A 65 11.50 2.81 19.62
CA ARG A 65 12.35 1.70 20.11
C ARG A 65 11.82 0.29 19.78
N ASP A 66 10.51 0.18 19.62
CA ASP A 66 9.77 -1.07 19.37
C ASP A 66 9.33 -1.23 17.91
N HIS A 67 9.91 -0.47 16.96
CA HIS A 67 9.52 -0.44 15.56
C HIS A 67 9.42 -1.84 14.92
N ALA A 68 10.35 -2.76 15.23
CA ALA A 68 10.31 -4.14 14.75
C ALA A 68 9.07 -4.91 15.28
N MET A 69 8.69 -4.68 16.53
CA MET A 69 7.52 -5.31 17.17
C MET A 69 6.21 -4.72 16.62
N TRP A 70 6.15 -3.40 16.46
CA TRP A 70 5.05 -2.72 15.78
C TRP A 70 4.89 -3.18 14.31
N THR A 71 5.99 -3.36 13.59
CA THR A 71 5.98 -3.89 12.22
C THR A 71 5.46 -5.33 12.19
N ALA A 72 5.88 -6.20 13.11
CA ALA A 72 5.39 -7.57 13.21
C ALA A 72 3.87 -7.63 13.52
N TRP A 73 3.39 -6.84 14.48
CA TRP A 73 1.96 -6.76 14.81
C TRP A 73 1.13 -6.16 13.65
N THR A 74 1.63 -5.10 13.01
CA THR A 74 0.97 -4.44 11.87
C THR A 74 0.87 -5.39 10.67
N ASN A 75 1.95 -6.13 10.36
CA ASN A 75 1.91 -7.15 9.30
C ASN A 75 0.98 -8.32 9.64
N ARG A 76 0.88 -8.73 10.92
CA ARG A 76 -0.08 -9.75 11.35
C ARG A 76 -1.53 -9.28 11.20
N ALA A 77 -1.84 -8.04 11.60
CA ALA A 77 -3.16 -7.44 11.40
C ALA A 77 -3.49 -7.30 9.90
N ARG A 78 -2.54 -6.80 9.09
CA ARG A 78 -2.69 -6.72 7.62
C ARG A 78 -2.94 -8.09 7.00
N LYS A 79 -2.22 -9.15 7.40
CA LYS A 79 -2.47 -10.52 6.92
C LYS A 79 -3.81 -11.10 7.34
N ALA A 80 -4.40 -10.68 8.46
CA ALA A 80 -5.74 -11.09 8.84
C ALA A 80 -6.82 -10.30 8.06
N LEU A 81 -6.58 -9.01 7.82
CA LEU A 81 -7.41 -8.14 6.96
C LEU A 81 -7.32 -8.45 5.45
N ASP A 82 -6.35 -9.26 5.04
CA ASP A 82 -6.05 -9.65 3.65
C ASP A 82 -6.12 -11.19 3.48
N ALA A 83 -6.54 -11.91 4.53
CA ALA A 83 -6.95 -13.30 4.40
C ALA A 83 -8.15 -13.34 3.44
N PRO A 84 -8.15 -14.21 2.41
CA PRO A 84 -9.15 -14.14 1.36
C PRO A 84 -10.52 -14.54 1.90
N GLN A 85 -11.36 -13.54 2.20
CA GLN A 85 -12.80 -13.72 2.23
C GLN A 85 -13.19 -14.30 0.86
N PRO A 86 -13.88 -15.46 0.80
CA PRO A 86 -14.23 -16.10 -0.46
C PRO A 86 -15.11 -15.16 -1.27
N ALA A 87 -14.54 -14.63 -2.36
CA ALA A 87 -15.15 -13.53 -3.09
C ALA A 87 -16.52 -13.95 -3.64
N PRO A 88 -17.58 -13.14 -3.41
CA PRO A 88 -18.75 -13.16 -4.28
C PRO A 88 -18.26 -13.02 -5.72
N VAL A 89 -18.66 -13.95 -6.60
CA VAL A 89 -18.00 -14.23 -7.88
C VAL A 89 -18.07 -13.09 -8.90
N GLU A 90 -17.24 -12.06 -8.73
CA GLU A 90 -17.03 -11.04 -9.74
C GLU A 90 -16.25 -11.63 -10.92
N LYS A 91 -16.74 -11.36 -12.13
CA LYS A 91 -16.38 -12.13 -13.33
C LYS A 91 -14.93 -11.89 -13.75
N PRO A 92 -14.20 -12.93 -14.20
CA PRO A 92 -12.79 -12.79 -14.57
C PRO A 92 -12.63 -11.88 -15.80
N LYS A 93 -11.88 -10.79 -15.64
CA LYS A 93 -11.26 -10.08 -16.76
C LYS A 93 -9.90 -10.75 -17.03
N PRO A 94 -9.66 -11.33 -18.21
CA PRO A 94 -8.54 -12.25 -18.41
C PRO A 94 -7.18 -11.55 -18.34
N ALA A 95 -6.26 -12.17 -17.60
CA ALA A 95 -4.84 -11.84 -17.65
C ALA A 95 -4.16 -12.59 -18.81
N ALA A 96 -3.29 -11.91 -19.56
CA ALA A 96 -2.34 -12.58 -20.45
C ALA A 96 -1.19 -13.17 -19.61
N PRO A 97 -0.76 -14.43 -19.83
CA PRO A 97 0.16 -15.11 -18.93
C PRO A 97 1.63 -14.72 -19.14
N ALA A 98 2.37 -14.66 -18.04
CA ALA A 98 3.82 -14.78 -18.03
C ALA A 98 4.21 -16.21 -17.61
N PRO A 99 5.01 -16.95 -18.39
CA PRO A 99 5.70 -18.16 -17.93
C PRO A 99 7.11 -17.84 -17.43
N ALA A 100 7.67 -18.69 -16.57
CA ALA A 100 9.00 -18.52 -16.01
C ALA A 100 9.78 -19.84 -15.88
N GLN A 101 11.11 -19.70 -15.81
CA GLN A 101 12.12 -20.64 -15.32
C GLN A 101 12.68 -21.78 -16.20
N GLU A 102 14.01 -21.90 -16.08
CA GLU A 102 14.87 -23.10 -16.11
C GLU A 102 15.30 -23.75 -17.46
N LEU A 103 16.41 -24.49 -17.37
CA LEU A 103 17.41 -24.74 -18.43
C LEU A 103 17.43 -26.20 -18.89
N PRO A 104 17.96 -26.48 -20.11
CA PRO A 104 19.16 -27.33 -20.13
C PRO A 104 20.24 -27.01 -21.21
N ALA A 105 21.48 -27.36 -20.85
CA ALA A 105 22.62 -27.85 -21.65
C ALA A 105 22.82 -27.48 -23.15
N PHE A 106 23.97 -26.84 -23.40
CA PHE A 106 24.93 -27.05 -24.53
C PHE A 106 24.43 -27.17 -25.99
N SER A 107 24.80 -26.18 -26.82
CA SER A 107 25.56 -26.45 -28.06
C SER A 107 26.38 -25.25 -28.55
N VAL A 108 27.56 -25.58 -29.06
CA VAL A 108 28.78 -24.78 -29.32
C VAL A 108 28.72 -23.85 -30.55
N ALA A 109 29.46 -22.72 -30.46
CA ALA A 109 30.01 -21.86 -31.54
C ALA A 109 29.03 -20.99 -32.38
N THR A 110 29.42 -19.83 -32.94
CA THR A 110 30.73 -19.14 -32.93
C THR A 110 30.59 -17.61 -32.72
N ALA A 111 31.66 -16.95 -32.27
CA ALA A 111 31.69 -15.54 -31.87
C ALA A 111 31.54 -14.50 -33.00
N THR A 112 31.11 -13.27 -32.66
CA THR A 112 31.91 -12.02 -32.81
C THR A 112 31.20 -10.76 -32.27
N ALA A 113 31.95 -9.92 -31.55
CA ALA A 113 31.69 -8.51 -31.18
C ALA A 113 30.54 -8.15 -30.20
N ALA A 114 30.62 -6.92 -29.67
CA ALA A 114 29.82 -6.36 -28.56
C ALA A 114 29.37 -4.91 -28.88
N PRO A 115 28.45 -4.28 -28.10
CA PRO A 115 27.68 -3.09 -28.52
C PRO A 115 28.42 -1.75 -28.24
N PRO A 116 28.05 -0.65 -28.93
CA PRO A 116 26.97 0.27 -28.46
C PRO A 116 26.01 0.62 -29.63
N PRO A 117 25.08 1.62 -29.58
CA PRO A 117 24.66 2.57 -28.52
C PRO A 117 23.16 2.33 -28.12
N LYS A 118 22.29 3.21 -27.60
CA LYS A 118 22.00 4.67 -27.75
C LYS A 118 21.53 5.35 -26.44
N GLN A 119 21.26 6.65 -26.56
CA GLN A 119 20.98 7.65 -25.52
C GLN A 119 19.60 7.54 -24.84
N ALA A 120 19.55 7.90 -23.55
CA ALA A 120 18.31 8.24 -22.85
C ALA A 120 17.78 9.63 -23.29
N HIS A 121 16.46 9.81 -23.23
CA HIS A 121 15.81 11.05 -23.70
C HIS A 121 15.79 12.11 -22.59
N VAL A 122 16.38 13.28 -22.85
CA VAL A 122 16.38 14.42 -21.91
C VAL A 122 15.09 15.21 -22.06
N VAL A 123 14.31 15.31 -20.99
CA VAL A 123 13.08 16.11 -20.94
C VAL A 123 13.45 17.56 -20.58
N PRO A 124 13.01 18.59 -21.34
CA PRO A 124 13.28 19.98 -20.99
C PRO A 124 12.43 20.43 -19.78
N PRO A 125 12.96 21.29 -18.89
CA PRO A 125 12.21 21.81 -17.75
C PRO A 125 11.16 22.84 -18.18
N VAL A 126 9.97 22.78 -17.58
CA VAL A 126 8.90 23.77 -17.80
C VAL A 126 9.12 24.97 -16.87
N THR A 127 9.40 26.13 -17.44
CA THR A 127 9.55 27.38 -16.70
C THR A 127 8.19 28.00 -16.38
N PHE A 128 7.87 28.18 -15.10
CA PHE A 128 6.68 28.94 -14.70
C PHE A 128 6.94 30.45 -14.81
N GLN A 129 6.00 31.17 -15.44
CA GLN A 129 6.05 32.63 -15.56
C GLN A 129 5.39 33.28 -14.33
N ALA A 130 6.13 34.12 -13.61
CA ALA A 130 5.63 34.78 -12.41
C ALA A 130 4.73 35.98 -12.73
N ALA A 131 3.61 36.13 -12.01
CA ALA A 131 2.72 37.27 -12.16
C ALA A 131 3.33 38.54 -11.55
N GLY A 132 3.31 39.65 -12.29
CA GLY A 132 3.70 40.99 -11.80
C GLY A 132 4.58 41.83 -12.73
N GLN A 133 5.07 41.28 -13.84
CA GLN A 133 5.99 42.02 -14.72
C GLN A 133 5.25 42.92 -15.73
N VAL A 134 5.12 44.21 -15.38
CA VAL A 134 4.66 45.26 -16.32
C VAL A 134 5.81 45.68 -17.25
N PRO A 135 5.54 45.91 -18.56
CA PRO A 135 6.56 46.40 -19.48
C PRO A 135 6.77 47.91 -19.29
N SER A 136 7.86 48.29 -18.63
CA SER A 136 8.30 49.69 -18.54
C SER A 136 8.73 50.20 -19.92
N THR A 137 7.80 50.85 -20.64
CA THR A 137 8.16 51.60 -21.84
C THR A 137 8.84 52.91 -21.44
N THR A 138 10.09 53.09 -21.88
CA THR A 138 10.82 54.36 -21.83
C THR A 138 11.40 54.58 -23.21
N ALA A 139 11.07 55.72 -23.81
CA ALA A 139 11.49 56.07 -25.16
C ALA A 139 12.30 57.37 -25.15
N LYS A 140 13.15 57.50 -26.17
CA LYS A 140 13.98 58.65 -26.54
C LYS A 140 15.31 58.80 -25.78
#